data_AF-A0A973H3I6-F1
#
_entry.id   AF-A0A973H3I6-F1
#
_cell.length_a   1.000
_cell.length_b   1.000
_cell.length_c   1.000
_cell.angle_alpha   90.00
_cell.angle_beta   90.00
_cell.angle_gamma   90.00
#
_symmetry.space_group_name_H-M   'P 1'
#
loop_
_entity.id
_entity.type
_entity.pdbx_description
1 polymer ?
#
loop_
_entity_poly.entity_id
_entity_poly.type
_entity_poly.pdbx_seq_one_letter_code
_entity_poly.pdbx_strand_id
1 'polypeptide(L)'
;MPDDSAAARAAAEEESAFSHPPVDPDVSSAYGDHPDQVIDFYAPKSEIPAGVLAPLVVVLHGGAWRAPYDRRHITPFADYLARRGFAV
;
A
#
# COMPACT_ATOMS: atom_id res chain seq x y z
N MET A 1 -12.39 27.83 17.48
CA MET A 1 -11.04 27.49 16.97
C MET A 1 -10.98 25.98 16.94
N PRO A 2 -10.67 25.33 15.80
CA PRO A 2 -10.24 23.93 15.86
C PRO A 2 -9.10 23.84 16.87
N ASP A 3 -9.09 22.79 17.69
CA ASP A 3 -8.08 22.62 18.73
C ASP A 3 -6.70 22.49 18.06
N ASP A 4 -5.80 23.45 18.26
CA ASP A 4 -4.47 23.50 17.61
C ASP A 4 -3.68 22.20 17.84
N SER A 5 -3.92 21.53 18.98
CA SER A 5 -3.38 20.21 19.29
C SER A 5 -3.86 19.12 18.32
N ALA A 6 -5.16 19.12 17.99
CA ALA A 6 -5.73 18.17 17.05
C ALA A 6 -5.22 18.40 15.62
N ALA A 7 -5.03 19.65 15.22
CA ALA A 7 -4.44 19.99 13.92
C ALA A 7 -2.98 19.52 13.83
N ALA A 8 -2.18 19.74 14.87
CA ALA A 8 -0.79 19.28 14.93
C ALA A 8 -0.67 17.75 14.86
N ARG A 9 -1.56 17.02 15.55
CA ARG A 9 -1.58 15.55 15.47
C ARG A 9 -1.92 15.05 14.07
N ALA A 10 -2.93 15.63 13.42
CA ALA A 10 -3.31 15.24 12.06
C ALA A 10 -2.16 15.47 11.06
N ALA A 11 -1.44 16.59 11.19
CA ALA A 11 -0.27 16.88 10.35
C ALA A 11 0.86 15.87 10.58
N ALA A 12 1.14 15.50 11.83
CA ALA A 12 2.16 14.50 12.16
C ALA A 12 1.78 13.09 11.67
N GLU A 13 0.50 12.72 11.76
CA GLU A 13 -0.02 11.46 11.21
C GLU A 13 0.11 11.43 9.68
N GLU A 14 -0.20 12.53 9.00
CA GLU A 14 -0.06 12.66 7.55
C GLU A 14 1.42 12.57 7.12
N GLU A 15 2.31 13.31 7.78
CA GLU A 15 3.75 13.24 7.53
C GLU A 15 4.28 11.82 7.72
N SER A 16 3.85 11.13 8.78
CA SER A 16 4.19 9.73 9.01
C SER A 16 3.72 8.83 7.88
N ALA A 17 2.51 9.01 7.36
CA ALA A 17 1.95 8.18 6.28
C ALA A 17 2.73 8.31 4.97
N PHE A 18 3.33 9.47 4.71
CA PHE A 18 4.11 9.75 3.49
C PHE A 18 5.63 9.72 3.70
N SER A 19 6.10 9.38 4.91
CA SER A 19 7.53 9.42 5.27
C SER A 19 8.39 8.36 4.57
N HIS A 20 7.76 7.33 3.96
CA HIS A 20 8.45 6.25 3.28
C HIS A 20 8.39 6.41 1.76
N PRO A 21 9.51 6.20 1.04
CA PRO A 21 9.51 6.27 -0.42
C PRO A 21 8.64 5.15 -1.01
N PRO A 22 7.80 5.43 -2.01
CA PRO A 22 7.02 4.39 -2.69
C PRO A 22 7.91 3.29 -3.27
N VAL A 23 7.39 2.06 -3.28
CA VAL A 23 8.02 0.90 -3.92
C VAL A 23 7.22 0.56 -5.17
N ASP A 24 7.91 0.35 -6.29
CA ASP A 24 7.24 -0.05 -7.54
C ASP A 24 6.78 -1.52 -7.46
N PRO A 25 5.60 -1.85 -8.00
CA PRO A 25 5.12 -3.22 -8.05
C PRO A 25 5.86 -4.05 -9.09
N ASP A 26 5.77 -5.38 -8.97
CA ASP A 26 6.32 -6.29 -9.97
C ASP A 26 5.47 -6.25 -11.26
N VAL A 27 4.14 -6.21 -11.11
CA VAL A 27 3.16 -6.08 -12.20
C VAL A 27 1.99 -5.23 -11.73
N SER A 28 1.44 -4.41 -12.63
CA SER A 28 0.14 -3.75 -12.44
C SER A 28 -0.86 -4.25 -13.48
N SER A 29 -2.13 -4.36 -13.10
CA SER A 29 -3.23 -4.73 -14.00
C SER A 29 -4.46 -3.86 -13.76
N ALA A 30 -5.13 -3.44 -14.82
CA ALA A 30 -6.41 -2.76 -14.74
C ALA A 30 -7.55 -3.75 -14.50
N TYR A 31 -8.51 -3.40 -13.64
CA TYR A 31 -9.73 -4.18 -13.42
C TYR A 31 -11.02 -3.49 -13.91
N GLY A 32 -10.88 -2.31 -14.52
CA GLY A 32 -11.95 -1.58 -15.17
C GLY A 32 -11.43 -0.38 -15.95
N ASP A 33 -12.35 0.45 -16.46
CA ASP A 33 -12.02 1.53 -17.41
C ASP A 33 -11.53 2.82 -16.72
N HIS A 34 -11.71 2.96 -15.40
CA HIS A 34 -11.25 4.14 -14.68
C HIS A 34 -9.73 4.07 -14.43
N PRO A 35 -8.97 5.18 -14.56
CA PRO A 35 -7.50 5.17 -14.39
C PRO A 35 -7.03 4.67 -13.02
N ASP A 36 -7.85 4.85 -11.98
CA ASP A 36 -7.56 4.35 -10.62
C ASP A 36 -8.05 2.91 -10.36
N GLN A 37 -8.73 2.27 -11.31
CA GLN A 37 -9.13 0.85 -11.21
C GLN A 37 -7.96 -0.07 -11.58
N VAL A 38 -6.91 -0.01 -10.75
CA VAL A 38 -5.66 -0.75 -10.94
C VAL A 38 -5.35 -1.58 -9.70
N ILE A 39 -4.84 -2.79 -9.91
CA ILE A 39 -4.24 -3.65 -8.90
C ILE A 39 -2.74 -3.72 -9.17
N ASP A 40 -1.95 -3.53 -8.13
CA ASP A 40 -0.52 -3.73 -8.10
C ASP A 40 -0.22 -5.07 -7.41
N PHE A 41 0.67 -5.87 -7.99
CA PHE A 41 1.04 -7.19 -7.48
C PHE A 41 2.49 -7.20 -7.02
N TYR A 42 2.74 -7.76 -5.85
CA TYR A 42 4.06 -7.98 -5.27
C TYR A 42 4.28 -9.47 -5.01
N ALA A 43 5.30 -10.03 -5.65
CA ALA A 43 5.69 -11.41 -5.46
C ALA A 43 6.37 -11.62 -4.09
N PRO A 44 6.12 -12.75 -3.41
CA PRO A 44 6.85 -13.12 -2.20
C PRO A 44 8.36 -13.10 -2.46
N LYS A 45 9.12 -12.48 -1.55
CA LYS A 45 10.59 -12.35 -1.66
C LYS A 45 11.35 -13.40 -0.85
N SER A 46 10.65 -14.26 -0.11
CA SER A 46 11.23 -15.40 0.59
C SER A 46 11.14 -16.67 -0.26
N GLU A 47 12.05 -17.62 -0.04
CA GLU A 47 11.96 -18.93 -0.66
C GLU A 47 10.65 -19.64 -0.27
N ILE A 48 9.90 -20.08 -1.28
CA ILE A 48 8.69 -20.89 -1.09
C ILE A 48 9.03 -22.32 -1.54
N PRO A 49 8.81 -23.34 -0.71
CA PRO A 49 9.05 -24.73 -1.10
C PRO A 49 8.30 -25.09 -2.38
N ALA A 50 8.93 -25.89 -3.23
CA ALA A 50 8.33 -26.33 -4.49
C ALA A 50 6.97 -27.01 -4.24
N GLY A 51 5.96 -26.60 -5.00
CA GLY A 51 4.59 -27.12 -4.88
C GLY A 51 3.75 -26.49 -3.76
N VAL A 52 4.28 -25.53 -3.01
CA VAL A 52 3.54 -24.77 -2.00
C VAL A 52 3.14 -23.40 -2.56
N LEU A 53 1.88 -23.00 -2.33
CA LEU A 53 1.38 -21.68 -2.70
C LEU A 53 1.68 -20.66 -1.59
N ALA A 54 2.03 -19.44 -1.99
CA ALA A 54 2.11 -18.31 -1.06
C ALA A 54 0.72 -17.94 -0.52
N PRO A 55 0.58 -17.53 0.75
CA PRO A 55 -0.64 -16.89 1.21
C PRO A 55 -0.80 -15.52 0.53
N LEU A 56 -2.02 -15.22 0.07
CA LEU A 56 -2.38 -13.95 -0.54
C LEU A 56 -2.91 -12.97 0.52
N VAL A 57 -2.40 -11.74 0.51
CA VAL A 57 -2.90 -10.63 1.33
C VAL A 57 -3.34 -9.50 0.42
N VAL A 58 -4.62 -9.14 0.44
CA VAL A 58 -5.13 -7.98 -0.31
C VAL A 58 -5.07 -6.74 0.57
N VAL A 59 -4.35 -5.71 0.12
CA VAL A 59 -4.23 -4.42 0.81
C VAL A 59 -5.09 -3.37 0.11
N LEU A 60 -5.99 -2.74 0.88
CA LEU A 60 -6.84 -1.64 0.42
C LEU A 60 -6.49 -0.38 1.22
N HIS A 61 -6.14 0.70 0.52
CA HIS A 61 -5.74 1.94 1.20
C HIS A 61 -6.95 2.75 1.71
N GLY A 62 -6.70 3.56 2.74
CA GLY A 62 -7.66 4.54 3.26
C GLY A 62 -7.55 5.90 2.55
N GLY A 63 -7.84 6.99 3.26
CA GLY A 63 -7.76 8.36 2.72
C GLY A 63 -9.12 9.07 2.59
N ALA A 64 -10.16 8.54 3.24
CA ALA A 64 -11.51 9.13 3.27
C ALA A 64 -12.10 9.44 1.88
N TRP A 65 -11.70 8.68 0.86
CA TRP A 65 -12.07 8.89 -0.55
C TRP A 65 -11.72 10.29 -1.09
N ARG A 66 -10.69 10.94 -0.54
CA ARG A 66 -10.22 12.25 -0.97
C ARG A 66 -8.92 12.10 -1.77
N ALA A 67 -8.78 12.86 -2.84
CA ALA A 67 -7.45 13.17 -3.36
C ALA A 67 -6.67 13.97 -2.28
N PRO A 68 -5.35 13.76 -2.11
CA PRO A 68 -4.39 13.15 -3.03
C PRO A 68 -3.92 11.72 -2.67
N TYR A 69 -4.61 11.02 -1.76
CA TYR A 69 -4.18 9.70 -1.28
C TYR A 69 -4.46 8.60 -2.31
N ASP A 70 -3.52 8.38 -3.24
CA ASP A 70 -3.55 7.24 -4.16
C ASP A 70 -2.94 5.98 -3.50
N ARG A 71 -2.96 4.85 -4.19
CA ARG A 71 -2.39 3.59 -3.67
C ARG A 71 -0.88 3.63 -3.41
N ARG A 72 -0.12 4.60 -3.96
CA ARG A 72 1.35 4.58 -3.89
C ARG A 72 1.87 4.74 -2.46
N HIS A 73 1.16 5.46 -1.60
CA HIS A 73 1.62 5.68 -0.22
C HIS A 73 1.66 4.40 0.63
N ILE A 74 0.84 3.38 0.31
CA ILE A 74 0.80 2.11 1.07
C ILE A 74 1.76 1.05 0.51
N THR A 75 2.42 1.32 -0.61
CA THR A 75 3.35 0.37 -1.26
C THR A 75 4.54 -0.07 -0.39
N PRO A 76 5.09 0.75 0.54
CA PRO A 76 6.12 0.28 1.46
C PRO A 76 5.62 -0.82 2.42
N PHE A 77 4.33 -0.78 2.79
CA PHE A 77 3.71 -1.83 3.59
C PHE A 77 3.49 -3.12 2.77
N ALA A 78 3.13 -2.99 1.50
CA ALA A 78 3.06 -4.14 0.58
C ALA A 78 4.44 -4.80 0.40
N ASP A 79 5.51 -4.02 0.21
CA ASP A 79 6.89 -4.54 0.15
C ASP A 79 7.29 -5.26 1.45
N TYR A 80 6.94 -4.69 2.60
CA TYR A 80 7.19 -5.32 3.89
C TYR A 80 6.52 -6.70 3.99
N LEU A 81 5.26 -6.83 3.58
CA LEU A 81 4.54 -8.10 3.57
C LEU A 81 5.15 -9.09 2.55
N ALA A 82 5.53 -8.64 1.36
CA ALA A 82 6.19 -9.47 0.36
C ALA A 82 7.52 -10.05 0.88
N ARG A 83 8.30 -9.27 1.63
CA ARG A 83 9.52 -9.73 2.33
C ARG A 83 9.25 -10.72 3.47
N ARG A 84 8.00 -10.86 3.92
CA ARG A 84 7.57 -11.87 4.90
C ARG A 84 6.95 -13.11 4.27
N GLY A 85 7.02 -13.23 2.94
CA GLY A 85 6.61 -14.43 2.21
C GLY A 85 5.14 -14.44 1.77
N PHE A 86 4.47 -13.30 1.83
CA PHE A 86 3.13 -13.14 1.29
C PHE A 86 3.19 -12.75 -0.19
N ALA A 87 2.23 -13.23 -0.97
CA ALA A 87 1.85 -12.54 -2.19
C ALA A 87 0.92 -11.40 -1.77
N VAL A 88 1.14 -10.20 -2.31
CA VAL A 88 0.38 -9.01 -1.95
C VAL A 88 -0.25 -8.41 -3.20
#